data_AF-A0A7W3U1W3-F1
#
_entry.id   AF-A0A7W3U1W3-F1
#
_cell.length_a   1.000
_cell.length_b   1.000
_cell.length_c   1.000
_cell.angle_alpha   90.00
_cell.angle_beta   90.00
_cell.angle_gamma   90.00
#
_symmetry.space_group_name_H-M   'P 1'
#
loop_
_entity.id
_entity.type
_entity.pdbx_description
1 polymer ?
#
loop_
_entity_poly.entity_id
_entity_poly.type
_entity_poly.pdbx_seq_one_letter_code
_entity_poly.pdbx_strand_id
1 'polypeptide(L)'
;MTEPVPPTPANDPLAQCAAHFGSRGFAVLRGVLAPAEAELCANYAVMQTGVPGHYTREDSLGSQGRYADTLSECLLLRIHPLMERVAGGPLHPCYSYLRVYMPGAELPRHLDRPSCEISTSLTLGFDADRPWTLGVQADGEDLELPLGPGDMLAYRGADLPHWRGRFDGRYWVQVFLHYVRADGPHAEYRFDGRERIGPFDPARQVRRFDRGDGGAEAAG
;
A
#
# COMPACT_ATOMS: atom_id res chain seq x y z
N MET A 1 17.68 -30.28 24.73
CA MET A 1 18.20 -30.43 23.36
C MET A 1 17.19 -29.78 22.44
N THR A 2 17.46 -28.56 21.98
CA THR A 2 16.64 -27.89 20.97
C THR A 2 16.97 -28.53 19.63
N GLU A 3 15.97 -29.12 18.97
CA GLU A 3 16.15 -29.63 17.61
C GLU A 3 16.60 -28.49 16.68
N PRO A 4 17.54 -28.75 15.75
CA PRO A 4 17.93 -27.77 14.77
C PRO A 4 16.73 -27.45 13.87
N VAL A 5 16.40 -26.17 13.75
CA VAL A 5 15.43 -25.68 12.77
C VAL A 5 15.91 -26.12 11.38
N PRO A 6 15.10 -26.84 10.59
CA PRO A 6 15.53 -27.29 9.28
C PRO A 6 15.88 -26.07 8.42
N PRO A 7 16.95 -26.14 7.60
CA PRO A 7 17.29 -25.05 6.70
C PRO A 7 16.10 -24.77 5.79
N THR A 8 15.71 -23.49 5.70
CA THR A 8 14.68 -23.04 4.75
C THR A 8 15.10 -23.52 3.34
N PRO A 9 14.26 -24.27 2.62
CA PRO A 9 14.64 -24.77 1.31
C PRO A 9 14.99 -23.58 0.40
N ALA A 10 16.11 -23.69 -0.31
CA ALA A 10 16.63 -22.64 -1.20
C ALA A 10 15.65 -22.16 -2.29
N ASN A 11 14.49 -22.84 -2.43
CA ASN A 11 13.45 -22.59 -3.42
C ASN A 11 12.12 -22.08 -2.84
N ASP A 12 12.04 -21.62 -1.58
CA ASP A 12 10.83 -20.93 -1.09
C ASP A 12 10.80 -19.48 -1.61
N PRO A 13 9.94 -19.14 -2.58
CA PRO A 13 9.92 -17.81 -3.17
C PRO A 13 9.56 -16.73 -2.15
N LEU A 14 8.75 -17.07 -1.14
CA LEU A 14 8.40 -16.11 -0.10
C LEU A 14 9.58 -15.84 0.83
N ALA A 15 10.35 -16.86 1.21
CA ALA A 15 11.55 -16.67 2.03
C ALA A 15 12.57 -15.78 1.31
N GLN A 16 12.72 -15.95 -0.01
CA GLN A 16 13.56 -15.06 -0.83
C GLN A 16 13.03 -13.62 -0.82
N CYS A 17 11.71 -13.43 -0.97
CA CYS A 17 11.09 -12.10 -0.88
C CYS A 17 11.31 -11.47 0.51
N ALA A 18 11.12 -12.24 1.59
CA ALA A 18 11.34 -11.76 2.96
C ALA A 18 12.81 -11.38 3.21
N ALA A 19 13.76 -12.19 2.72
CA ALA A 19 15.18 -11.89 2.81
C ALA A 19 15.57 -10.63 2.01
N HIS A 20 14.99 -10.46 0.82
CA HIS A 20 15.19 -9.27 0.00
C HIS A 20 14.59 -8.02 0.66
N PHE A 21 13.37 -8.12 1.21
CA PHE A 21 12.74 -7.03 1.98
C PHE A 21 13.56 -6.65 3.22
N GLY A 22 14.04 -7.66 3.96
CA GLY A 22 14.86 -7.46 5.16
C GLY A 22 16.18 -6.73 4.87
N SER A 23 16.86 -7.12 3.79
CA SER A 23 18.17 -6.55 3.44
C SER A 23 18.10 -5.25 2.64
N ARG A 24 17.14 -5.11 1.73
CA ARG A 24 17.06 -3.99 0.76
C ARG A 24 15.94 -3.00 1.05
N GLY A 25 15.04 -3.31 2.00
CA GLY A 25 13.89 -2.47 2.32
C GLY A 25 12.73 -2.57 1.32
N PHE A 26 12.80 -3.45 0.33
CA PHE A 26 11.69 -3.76 -0.58
C PHE A 26 11.73 -5.20 -1.09
N ALA A 27 10.62 -5.71 -1.62
CA ALA A 27 10.56 -6.96 -2.36
C ALA A 27 9.41 -6.95 -3.37
N VAL A 28 9.62 -7.59 -4.51
CA VAL A 28 8.57 -7.79 -5.52
C VAL A 28 7.93 -9.16 -5.30
N LEU A 29 6.63 -9.18 -5.07
CA LEU A 29 5.82 -10.38 -4.92
C LEU A 29 4.96 -10.54 -6.18
N ARG A 30 5.14 -11.66 -6.88
CA ARG A 30 4.40 -11.95 -8.12
C ARG A 30 3.14 -12.75 -7.83
N GLY A 31 2.03 -12.40 -8.50
CA GLY A 31 0.78 -13.15 -8.41
C GLY A 31 0.19 -13.23 -6.99
N VAL A 32 0.27 -12.15 -6.22
CA VAL A 32 -0.38 -12.04 -4.90
C VAL A 32 -1.89 -12.18 -5.02
N LEU A 33 -2.46 -11.64 -6.09
CA LEU A 33 -3.82 -11.94 -6.54
C LEU A 33 -3.76 -12.73 -7.84
N ALA A 34 -4.71 -13.66 -8.01
CA ALA A 34 -4.92 -14.27 -9.31
C ALA A 34 -5.42 -13.21 -10.32
N PRO A 35 -5.11 -13.34 -11.63
CA PRO A 35 -5.50 -12.34 -12.62
C PRO A 35 -6.99 -11.99 -12.61
N ALA A 36 -7.88 -12.98 -12.47
CA ALA A 36 -9.32 -12.76 -12.40
C ALA A 36 -9.77 -12.02 -11.12
N GLU A 37 -9.07 -12.21 -10.00
CA GLU A 37 -9.35 -11.46 -8.77
C GLU A 37 -8.91 -10.01 -8.90
N ALA A 38 -7.73 -9.78 -9.49
CA ALA A 38 -7.21 -8.45 -9.76
C ALA A 38 -8.13 -7.69 -10.73
N GLU A 39 -8.57 -8.34 -11.82
CA GLU A 39 -9.51 -7.80 -12.80
C GLU A 39 -10.86 -7.43 -12.15
N LEU A 40 -11.42 -8.29 -11.30
CA LEU A 40 -12.65 -7.99 -10.57
C LEU A 40 -12.49 -6.71 -9.72
N CYS A 41 -11.35 -6.58 -9.02
CA CYS A 41 -11.06 -5.40 -8.21
C CYS A 41 -10.85 -4.14 -9.07
N ALA A 42 -10.19 -4.27 -10.23
CA ALA A 42 -10.00 -3.17 -11.16
C ALA A 42 -11.33 -2.69 -11.75
N ASN A 43 -12.20 -3.61 -12.14
CA ASN A 43 -13.53 -3.30 -12.65
C ASN A 43 -14.37 -2.54 -11.61
N TYR A 44 -14.35 -3.00 -10.34
CA TYR A 44 -14.96 -2.25 -9.24
C TYR A 44 -14.43 -0.81 -9.19
N ALA A 45 -13.11 -0.62 -9.15
CA ALA A 45 -12.51 0.71 -9.02
C ALA A 45 -12.84 1.62 -10.21
N VAL A 46 -12.79 1.10 -11.44
CA VAL A 46 -13.12 1.84 -12.65
C VAL A 46 -14.61 2.21 -12.68
N MET A 47 -15.52 1.32 -12.31
CA MET A 47 -16.95 1.63 -12.25
C MET A 47 -17.26 2.76 -11.26
N GLN A 48 -16.53 2.81 -10.14
CA GLN A 48 -16.69 3.87 -9.15
C GLN A 48 -16.20 5.25 -9.64
N THR A 49 -15.46 5.33 -10.75
CA THR A 49 -15.06 6.62 -11.36
C THR A 49 -16.29 7.43 -11.81
N GLY A 50 -17.38 6.76 -12.16
CA GLY A 50 -18.64 7.38 -12.56
C GLY A 50 -19.58 7.75 -11.41
N VAL A 51 -19.23 7.43 -10.15
CA VAL A 51 -20.10 7.65 -8.99
C VAL A 51 -19.75 8.97 -8.31
N PRO A 52 -20.66 9.98 -8.31
CA PRO A 52 -20.38 11.27 -7.72
C PRO A 52 -19.99 11.17 -6.24
N GLY A 53 -18.89 11.82 -5.88
CA GLY A 53 -18.39 11.85 -4.49
C GLY A 53 -17.74 10.55 -4.02
N HIS A 54 -17.59 9.53 -4.88
CA HIS A 54 -16.89 8.31 -4.48
C HIS A 54 -15.38 8.55 -4.30
N TYR A 55 -14.73 9.21 -5.25
CA TYR A 55 -13.31 9.51 -5.21
C TYR A 55 -13.06 10.99 -4.93
N THR A 56 -11.94 11.26 -4.25
CA THR A 56 -11.33 12.58 -4.21
C THR A 56 -10.44 12.74 -5.44
N ARG A 57 -10.56 13.88 -6.13
CA ARG A 57 -9.73 14.20 -7.29
C ARG A 57 -8.35 14.69 -6.84
N GLU A 58 -7.30 14.15 -7.43
CA GLU A 58 -5.89 14.44 -7.12
C GLU A 58 -5.21 15.03 -8.36
N ASP A 59 -5.52 16.30 -8.66
CA ASP A 59 -5.10 16.97 -9.92
C ASP A 59 -3.58 16.99 -10.12
N SER A 60 -2.80 17.20 -9.05
CA SER A 60 -1.34 17.22 -9.11
C SER A 60 -0.72 15.88 -9.50
N LEU A 61 -1.45 14.78 -9.35
CA LEU A 61 -1.00 13.42 -9.68
C LEU A 61 -1.68 12.87 -10.94
N GLY A 62 -2.62 13.63 -11.54
CA GLY A 62 -3.44 13.14 -12.65
C GLY A 62 -4.27 11.92 -12.26
N SER A 63 -4.82 11.89 -11.04
CA SER A 63 -5.51 10.71 -10.53
C SER A 63 -6.73 11.04 -9.67
N GLN A 64 -7.41 9.99 -9.25
CA GLN A 64 -8.50 10.06 -8.29
C GLN A 64 -8.34 8.93 -7.27
N GLY A 65 -8.52 9.27 -6.00
CA GLY A 65 -8.14 8.43 -4.87
C GLY A 65 -9.24 8.32 -3.82
N ARG A 66 -9.25 7.21 -3.09
CA ARG A 66 -10.15 6.97 -1.96
C ARG A 66 -9.38 6.34 -0.80
N TYR A 67 -9.34 7.09 0.29
CA TYR A 67 -8.86 6.60 1.58
C TYR A 67 -9.87 5.60 2.16
N ALA A 68 -9.38 4.45 2.62
CA ALA A 68 -10.14 3.38 3.22
C ALA A 68 -11.42 3.04 2.41
N ASP A 69 -11.25 2.66 1.14
CA ASP A 69 -12.35 2.06 0.38
C ASP A 69 -12.70 0.68 0.97
N THR A 70 -13.96 0.25 0.85
CA THR A 70 -14.40 -1.02 1.44
C THR A 70 -13.68 -2.22 0.83
N LEU A 71 -13.51 -2.25 -0.49
CA LEU A 71 -12.78 -3.32 -1.17
C LEU A 71 -11.30 -3.29 -0.78
N SER A 72 -10.70 -2.10 -0.73
CA SER A 72 -9.28 -1.98 -0.39
C SER A 72 -8.98 -2.35 1.07
N GLU A 73 -9.89 -2.07 2.02
CA GLU A 73 -9.76 -2.51 3.42
C GLU A 73 -9.93 -4.02 3.56
N CYS A 74 -10.77 -4.65 2.75
CA CYS A 74 -10.85 -6.12 2.67
C CYS A 74 -9.53 -6.72 2.17
N LEU A 75 -8.92 -6.12 1.14
CA LEU A 75 -7.60 -6.54 0.64
C LEU A 75 -6.49 -6.34 1.69
N LEU A 76 -6.53 -5.25 2.46
CA LEU A 76 -5.62 -5.00 3.59
C LEU A 76 -5.65 -6.15 4.58
N LEU A 77 -6.84 -6.59 5.00
CA LEU A 77 -6.99 -7.72 5.94
C LEU A 77 -6.57 -9.06 5.32
N ARG A 78 -6.91 -9.30 4.04
CA ARG A 78 -6.54 -10.53 3.32
C ARG A 78 -5.01 -10.67 3.20
N ILE A 79 -4.32 -9.58 2.94
CA ILE A 79 -2.87 -9.56 2.66
C ILE A 79 -2.04 -9.45 3.95
N HIS A 80 -2.64 -9.02 5.06
CA HIS A 80 -1.94 -8.84 6.34
C HIS A 80 -1.11 -10.06 6.77
N PRO A 81 -1.60 -11.32 6.78
CA PRO A 81 -0.78 -12.48 7.16
C PRO A 81 0.42 -12.72 6.23
N LEU A 82 0.29 -12.39 4.94
CA LEU A 82 1.42 -12.45 4.00
C LEU A 82 2.47 -11.41 4.37
N MET A 83 2.03 -10.19 4.69
CA MET A 83 2.94 -9.10 5.04
C MET A 83 3.67 -9.32 6.36
N GLU A 84 3.06 -9.96 7.36
CA GLU A 84 3.78 -10.35 8.59
C GLU A 84 4.93 -11.33 8.30
N ARG A 85 4.72 -12.27 7.35
CA ARG A 85 5.77 -13.19 6.91
C ARG A 85 6.88 -12.47 6.14
N VAL A 86 6.54 -11.53 5.26
CA VAL A 86 7.52 -10.74 4.49
C VAL A 86 8.33 -9.81 5.41
N ALA A 87 7.67 -9.14 6.35
CA ALA A 87 8.31 -8.23 7.30
C ALA A 87 9.08 -9.00 8.40
N GLY A 88 8.81 -10.28 8.59
CA GLY A 88 9.46 -11.11 9.61
C GLY A 88 8.99 -10.78 11.02
N GLY A 89 7.72 -10.44 11.21
CA GLY A 89 7.19 -10.09 12.53
C GLY A 89 5.75 -9.57 12.51
N PRO A 90 5.17 -9.37 13.70
CA PRO A 90 3.78 -8.93 13.83
C PRO A 90 3.60 -7.48 13.32
N LEU A 91 2.49 -7.24 12.64
CA LEU A 91 2.14 -5.93 12.09
C LEU A 91 0.78 -5.47 12.58
N HIS A 92 0.59 -4.17 12.62
CA HIS A 92 -0.72 -3.54 12.71
C HIS A 92 -1.11 -2.96 11.35
N PRO A 93 -2.28 -3.32 10.80
CA PRO A 93 -2.78 -2.63 9.62
C PRO A 93 -3.14 -1.19 10.00
N CYS A 94 -2.80 -0.24 9.13
CA CYS A 94 -3.09 1.17 9.31
C CYS A 94 -4.30 1.58 8.49
N TYR A 95 -4.16 1.57 7.17
CA TYR A 95 -5.22 1.91 6.22
C TYR A 95 -4.87 1.42 4.82
N SER A 96 -5.85 1.48 3.94
CA SER A 96 -5.68 1.29 2.51
C SER A 96 -6.01 2.57 1.73
N TYR A 97 -5.44 2.71 0.54
CA TYR A 97 -5.74 3.78 -0.39
C TYR A 97 -5.94 3.22 -1.79
N LEU A 98 -7.15 3.35 -2.33
CA LEU A 98 -7.46 2.93 -3.70
C LEU A 98 -7.28 4.12 -4.64
N ARG A 99 -6.54 3.95 -5.73
CA ARG A 99 -6.29 5.02 -6.69
C ARG A 99 -6.47 4.55 -8.14
N VAL A 100 -7.08 5.42 -8.94
CA VAL A 100 -7.16 5.30 -10.40
C VAL A 100 -6.40 6.47 -11.01
N TYR A 101 -5.31 6.16 -11.72
CA TYR A 101 -4.52 7.13 -12.47
C TYR A 101 -5.04 7.26 -13.90
N MET A 102 -4.98 8.48 -14.42
CA MET A 102 -5.49 8.88 -15.73
C MET A 102 -4.33 9.19 -16.70
N PRO A 103 -4.58 9.38 -18.01
CA PRO A 103 -3.51 9.66 -18.98
C PRO A 103 -2.68 10.88 -18.58
N GLY A 104 -1.35 10.75 -18.65
CA GLY A 104 -0.41 11.79 -18.24
C GLY A 104 -0.16 11.89 -16.74
N ALA A 105 -0.75 11.00 -15.93
CA ALA A 105 -0.46 10.91 -14.51
C ALA A 105 1.03 10.73 -14.22
N GLU A 106 1.47 11.25 -13.09
CA GLU A 106 2.84 11.11 -12.59
C GLU A 106 2.80 11.06 -11.06
N LEU A 107 3.70 10.30 -10.47
CA LEU A 107 3.92 10.28 -9.03
C LEU A 107 5.35 10.73 -8.76
N PRO A 108 5.55 12.00 -8.38
CA PRO A 108 6.89 12.52 -8.08
C PRO A 108 7.60 11.69 -7.01
N ARG A 109 8.93 11.76 -7.00
CA ARG A 109 9.75 11.11 -5.96
C ARG A 109 9.41 11.62 -4.58
N HIS A 110 9.12 10.70 -3.67
CA HIS A 110 8.72 11.02 -2.30
C HIS A 110 9.06 9.88 -1.32
N LEU A 111 8.90 10.19 -0.04
CA LEU A 111 8.79 9.25 1.07
C LEU A 111 7.38 9.33 1.63
N ASP A 112 6.88 8.22 2.18
CA ASP A 112 5.59 8.19 2.83
C ASP A 112 5.65 8.74 4.27
N ARG A 113 4.48 9.00 4.84
CA ARG A 113 4.31 9.40 6.25
C ARG A 113 4.56 8.22 7.22
N PRO A 114 4.75 8.48 8.53
CA PRO A 114 5.04 7.42 9.51
C PRO A 114 4.00 6.28 9.61
N SER A 115 2.71 6.53 9.33
CA SER A 115 1.70 5.46 9.28
C SER A 115 1.82 4.51 8.08
N CYS A 116 2.84 4.73 7.25
CA CYS A 116 3.23 3.92 6.10
C CYS A 116 4.64 3.34 6.28
N GLU A 117 5.03 3.03 7.52
CA GLU A 117 6.33 2.39 7.83
C GLU A 117 6.61 1.23 6.87
N ILE A 118 5.61 0.37 6.65
CA ILE A 118 5.63 -0.68 5.64
C ILE A 118 4.43 -0.49 4.72
N SER A 119 4.69 -0.26 3.44
CA SER A 119 3.70 -0.05 2.40
C SER A 119 3.72 -1.19 1.39
N THR A 120 2.58 -1.44 0.77
CA THR A 120 2.51 -2.24 -0.45
C THR A 120 1.89 -1.45 -1.58
N SER A 121 2.37 -1.65 -2.80
CA SER A 121 1.77 -1.15 -4.04
C SER A 121 1.35 -2.36 -4.87
N LEU A 122 0.06 -2.72 -4.80
CA LEU A 122 -0.55 -3.86 -5.52
C LEU A 122 -1.30 -3.40 -6.77
N THR A 123 -0.84 -3.82 -7.95
CA THR A 123 -1.46 -3.46 -9.23
C THR A 123 -2.73 -4.30 -9.41
N LEU A 124 -3.89 -3.65 -9.59
CA LEU A 124 -5.15 -4.35 -9.79
C LEU A 124 -5.47 -4.56 -11.27
N GLY A 125 -5.17 -3.56 -12.11
CA GLY A 125 -5.43 -3.63 -13.54
C GLY A 125 -5.14 -2.31 -14.21
N PHE A 126 -4.99 -2.33 -15.53
CA PHE A 126 -4.70 -1.15 -16.32
C PHE A 126 -5.06 -1.38 -17.78
N ASP A 127 -5.14 -0.29 -18.52
CA ASP A 127 -5.17 -0.30 -19.97
C ASP A 127 -4.01 0.54 -20.51
N ALA A 128 -2.98 -0.16 -20.97
CA ALA A 128 -1.72 0.36 -21.50
C ALA A 128 -0.99 -0.76 -22.25
N ASP A 129 -0.10 -0.42 -23.18
CA ASP A 129 0.68 -1.38 -23.97
C ASP A 129 1.67 -2.20 -23.11
N ARG A 130 2.13 -1.63 -21.99
CA ARG A 130 3.09 -2.25 -21.07
C ARG A 130 2.79 -1.86 -19.62
N PRO A 131 3.19 -2.70 -18.65
CA PRO A 131 3.13 -2.33 -17.24
C PRO A 131 3.89 -1.03 -16.97
N TRP A 132 3.24 -0.09 -16.30
CA TRP A 132 3.84 1.13 -15.78
C TRP A 132 4.71 0.79 -14.58
N THR A 133 5.97 1.22 -14.61
CA THR A 133 6.95 0.87 -13.59
C THR A 133 6.75 1.68 -12.32
N LEU A 134 7.13 1.07 -11.20
CA LEU A 134 7.31 1.74 -9.92
C LEU A 134 8.81 1.86 -9.67
N GLY A 135 9.29 3.09 -9.64
CA GLY A 135 10.68 3.42 -9.35
C GLY A 135 10.95 3.35 -7.86
N VAL A 136 12.07 2.75 -7.46
CA VAL A 136 12.59 2.77 -6.09
C VAL A 136 14.07 3.11 -6.09
N GLN A 137 14.54 3.86 -5.10
CA GLN A 137 15.96 4.11 -4.90
C GLN A 137 16.51 3.14 -3.86
N ALA A 138 17.40 2.24 -4.27
CA ALA A 138 18.03 1.25 -3.39
C ALA A 138 19.53 1.20 -3.64
N ASP A 139 20.32 1.20 -2.55
CA ASP A 139 21.79 1.15 -2.61
C ASP A 139 22.43 2.26 -3.46
N GLY A 140 21.78 3.43 -3.55
CA GLY A 140 22.24 4.56 -4.37
C GLY A 140 21.88 4.45 -5.86
N GLU A 141 21.17 3.40 -6.26
CA GLU A 141 20.70 3.20 -7.63
C GLU A 141 19.19 3.34 -7.75
N ASP A 142 18.73 3.85 -8.89
CA ASP A 142 17.32 3.92 -9.23
C ASP A 142 16.91 2.67 -10.02
N LEU A 143 15.92 1.94 -9.51
CA LEU A 143 15.40 0.71 -10.08
C LEU A 143 13.95 0.90 -10.54
N GLU A 144 13.67 0.57 -11.80
CA GLU A 144 12.32 0.62 -12.37
C GLU A 144 11.68 -0.77 -12.39
N LEU A 145 10.64 -0.97 -11.58
CA LEU A 145 10.06 -2.28 -11.35
C LEU A 145 8.70 -2.40 -12.07
N PRO A 146 8.58 -3.21 -13.15
CA PRO A 146 7.29 -3.45 -13.80
C PRO A 146 6.43 -4.37 -12.93
N LEU A 147 5.17 -3.99 -12.71
CA LEU A 147 4.20 -4.73 -11.90
C LEU A 147 2.94 -4.99 -12.73
N GLY A 148 2.69 -6.25 -13.08
CA GLY A 148 1.47 -6.67 -13.78
C GLY A 148 0.26 -6.76 -12.83
N PRO A 149 -0.95 -6.98 -13.35
CA PRO A 149 -2.13 -7.21 -12.52
C PRO A 149 -1.91 -8.39 -11.55
N GLY A 150 -2.14 -8.15 -10.26
CA GLY A 150 -1.91 -9.10 -9.18
C GLY A 150 -0.47 -9.09 -8.60
N ASP A 151 0.46 -8.38 -9.23
CA ASP A 151 1.80 -8.19 -8.67
C ASP A 151 1.84 -7.05 -7.65
N MET A 152 2.72 -7.19 -6.66
CA MET A 152 2.84 -6.26 -5.55
C MET A 152 4.30 -5.92 -5.27
N LEU A 153 4.59 -4.65 -5.04
CA LEU A 153 5.82 -4.25 -4.36
C LEU A 153 5.50 -4.08 -2.87
N ALA A 154 6.23 -4.77 -1.99
CA ALA A 154 6.29 -4.43 -0.57
C ALA A 154 7.55 -3.57 -0.33
N TYR A 155 7.45 -2.47 0.41
CA TYR A 155 8.57 -1.55 0.64
C TYR A 155 8.46 -0.78 1.96
N ARG A 156 9.59 -0.27 2.47
CA ARG A 156 9.63 0.63 3.63
C ARG A 156 9.22 2.04 3.18
N GLY A 157 7.94 2.38 3.30
CA GLY A 157 7.40 3.61 2.71
C GLY A 157 8.04 4.88 3.24
N ALA A 158 8.33 4.91 4.55
CA ALA A 158 8.94 6.06 5.21
C ALA A 158 10.45 6.22 4.95
N ASP A 159 11.13 5.16 4.50
CA ASP A 159 12.60 5.12 4.38
C ASP A 159 13.10 5.01 2.93
N LEU A 160 12.27 4.49 2.02
CA LEU A 160 12.66 4.16 0.66
C LEU A 160 12.03 5.14 -0.36
N PRO A 161 12.83 6.04 -0.97
CA PRO A 161 12.33 6.95 -1.98
C PRO A 161 11.75 6.17 -3.17
N HIS A 162 10.55 6.55 -3.60
CA HIS A 162 9.85 5.89 -4.69
C HIS A 162 9.03 6.87 -5.54
N TRP A 163 8.78 6.51 -6.81
CA TRP A 163 8.12 7.37 -7.80
C TRP A 163 7.49 6.55 -8.92
N ARG A 164 6.68 7.20 -9.74
CA ARG A 164 6.31 6.71 -11.07
C ARG A 164 6.48 7.85 -12.06
N GLY A 165 7.26 7.64 -13.11
CA GLY A 165 7.35 8.60 -14.23
C GLY A 165 6.02 8.72 -14.97
N ARG A 166 5.90 9.55 -15.99
CA ARG A 166 4.64 9.78 -16.71
C ARG A 166 3.94 8.48 -17.18
N PHE A 167 2.62 8.40 -17.01
CA PHE A 167 1.76 7.34 -17.50
C PHE A 167 1.21 7.64 -18.90
N ASP A 168 1.43 6.72 -19.85
CA ASP A 168 1.02 6.87 -21.26
C ASP A 168 -0.18 5.98 -21.66
N GLY A 169 -0.89 5.37 -20.70
CA GLY A 169 -2.08 4.54 -20.95
C GLY A 169 -3.41 5.28 -20.74
N ARG A 170 -4.53 4.54 -20.82
CA ARG A 170 -5.89 5.08 -20.60
C ARG A 170 -6.28 5.12 -19.12
N TYR A 171 -5.97 4.07 -18.36
CA TYR A 171 -6.16 4.05 -16.91
C TYR A 171 -5.19 3.08 -16.23
N TRP A 172 -4.88 3.34 -14.96
CA TRP A 172 -4.13 2.43 -14.09
C TRP A 172 -4.76 2.37 -12.69
N VAL A 173 -5.11 1.17 -12.24
CA VAL A 173 -5.70 0.94 -10.91
C VAL A 173 -4.67 0.35 -9.98
N GLN A 174 -4.43 1.08 -8.88
CA GLN A 174 -3.47 0.74 -7.85
C GLN A 174 -4.18 0.73 -6.49
N VAL A 175 -3.87 -0.26 -5.65
CA VAL A 175 -4.19 -0.19 -4.23
C VAL A 175 -2.92 -0.14 -3.41
N PHE A 176 -2.91 0.74 -2.42
CA PHE A 176 -1.87 0.86 -1.42
C PHE A 176 -2.38 0.32 -0.10
N LEU A 177 -1.58 -0.51 0.57
CA LEU A 177 -1.93 -1.13 1.86
C LEU A 177 -0.80 -0.83 2.84
N HIS A 178 -1.13 -0.25 3.98
CA HIS A 178 -0.15 0.30 4.90
C HIS A 178 -0.20 -0.41 6.25
N TYR A 179 0.99 -0.64 6.79
CA TYR A 179 1.22 -1.35 8.05
C TYR A 179 2.32 -0.64 8.85
N VAL A 180 2.28 -0.87 10.16
CA VAL A 180 3.37 -0.53 11.09
C VAL A 180 3.74 -1.77 11.89
N ARG A 181 4.97 -1.82 12.39
CA ARG A 181 5.41 -2.85 13.34
C ARG A 181 4.56 -2.76 14.60
N ALA A 182 4.03 -3.89 15.05
CA ALA A 182 3.18 -3.94 16.24
C ALA A 182 3.95 -3.57 17.52
N ASP A 183 5.25 -3.82 17.54
CA ASP A 183 6.20 -3.53 18.63
C ASP A 183 7.18 -2.40 18.27
N GLY A 184 6.95 -1.69 17.17
CA GLY A 184 7.83 -0.62 16.68
C GLY A 184 7.43 0.77 17.15
N PRO A 185 8.25 1.79 16.81
CA PRO A 185 8.04 3.18 17.23
C PRO A 185 6.77 3.80 16.65
N HIS A 186 6.19 3.19 15.61
CA HIS A 186 4.99 3.66 14.92
C HIS A 186 3.74 2.85 15.26
N ALA A 187 3.80 1.93 16.23
CA ALA A 187 2.67 1.05 16.61
C ALA A 187 1.38 1.82 16.95
N GLU A 188 1.50 3.06 17.44
CA GLU A 188 0.37 3.94 17.71
C GLU A 188 -0.50 4.24 16.48
N TYR A 189 0.06 4.16 15.26
CA TYR A 189 -0.67 4.33 14.00
C TYR A 189 -1.52 3.13 13.62
N ARG A 190 -1.72 2.15 14.50
CA ARG A 190 -2.73 1.10 14.33
C ARG A 190 -4.06 1.71 13.89
N PHE A 191 -4.60 1.18 12.79
CA PHE A 191 -5.82 1.64 12.12
C PHE A 191 -5.78 3.11 11.67
N ASP A 192 -4.59 3.70 11.56
CA ASP A 192 -4.38 5.11 11.22
C ASP A 192 -5.17 6.05 12.14
N GLY A 193 -5.30 5.66 13.43
CA GLY A 193 -6.02 6.43 14.44
C GLY A 193 -7.54 6.28 14.40
N ARG A 194 -8.08 5.35 13.60
CA ARG A 194 -9.50 4.96 13.60
C ARG A 194 -9.77 3.92 14.69
N GLU A 195 -11.04 3.72 15.02
CA GLU A 195 -11.46 2.68 15.98
C GLU A 195 -11.23 1.26 15.44
N ARG A 196 -11.41 1.07 14.13
CA ARG A 196 -11.28 -0.22 13.42
C ARG A 196 -10.96 -0.01 11.94
N ILE A 197 -10.51 -1.08 11.29
CA ILE A 197 -10.45 -1.20 9.83
C ILE A 197 -11.86 -1.19 9.23
N GLY A 198 -12.00 -0.56 8.07
CA GLY A 198 -13.27 -0.41 7.36
C GLY A 198 -13.41 0.95 6.69
N PRO A 199 -14.51 1.17 5.96
CA PRO A 199 -14.69 2.39 5.20
C PRO A 199 -14.66 3.63 6.10
N PHE A 200 -14.02 4.69 5.59
CA PHE A 200 -13.96 5.97 6.28
C PHE A 200 -14.96 6.96 5.69
N ASP A 201 -15.79 7.53 6.58
CA ASP A 201 -16.70 8.64 6.27
C ASP A 201 -16.31 9.86 7.12
N PRO A 202 -15.65 10.88 6.53
CA PRO A 202 -15.21 12.07 7.27
C PRO A 202 -16.38 12.87 7.86
N ALA A 203 -17.62 12.67 7.40
CA ALA A 203 -18.79 13.32 8.00
C ALA A 203 -19.22 12.68 9.33
N ARG A 204 -18.75 11.46 9.62
CA ARG A 204 -19.16 10.66 10.79
C ARG A 204 -18.00 10.22 11.66
N GLN A 205 -16.78 10.30 11.15
CA GLN A 205 -15.58 9.76 11.79
C GLN A 205 -14.48 10.80 11.80
N VAL A 206 -13.72 10.82 12.91
CA VAL A 206 -12.53 11.66 13.08
C VAL A 206 -11.42 10.76 13.58
N ARG A 207 -10.29 10.73 12.86
CA ARG A 207 -9.10 9.98 13.28
C ARG A 207 -8.54 10.64 14.54
N ARG A 208 -7.98 9.84 15.45
CA ARG A 208 -7.37 10.35 16.69
C ARG A 208 -6.35 11.47 16.41
N PHE A 209 -5.57 11.34 15.35
CA PHE A 209 -4.54 12.31 14.95
C PHE A 209 -5.09 13.61 14.35
N ASP A 210 -6.36 13.64 13.96
CA ASP A 210 -7.01 14.84 13.40
C ASP A 210 -7.82 15.60 14.46
N ARG A 211 -7.99 15.02 15.67
CA ARG A 211 -8.58 15.74 16.80
C ARG A 211 -7.52 16.70 17.31
N GLY A 212 -7.63 17.99 16.97
CA GLY A 212 -6.79 19.01 17.60
C GLY A 212 -6.84 18.86 19.12
N ASP A 213 -5.70 18.98 19.80
CA ASP A 213 -5.56 18.85 21.25
C ASP A 213 -6.43 19.90 21.98
N GLY A 214 -7.73 19.64 22.12
CA GLY A 214 -8.67 20.43 22.91
C GLY A 214 -8.63 20.06 24.38
N GLY A 215 -7.44 19.91 24.95
CA GLY A 215 -7.22 19.35 26.28
C GLY A 215 -6.22 20.14 27.11
N ALA A 216 -6.46 21.43 27.32
CA ALA A 216 -5.85 22.18 28.43
C ALA A 216 -6.87 23.14 29.06
N GLU A 217 -7.23 22.82 30.30
CA GLU A 217 -7.74 23.69 31.38
C GLU A 217 -9.04 24.49 31.17
N ALA A 218 -10.14 23.89 31.63
CA ALA A 218 -11.19 24.64 32.32
C ALA A 218 -11.49 23.93 33.66
N ALA A 219 -10.63 24.19 34.64
CA ALA A 219 -10.91 24.02 36.06
C ALA A 219 -10.44 25.30 36.76
N GLY A 220 -11.35 26.26 36.86
CA GLY A 220 -11.26 27.48 37.67
C GLY A 220 -12.65 27.80 38.17
#